data_AF-A0A285QN18-F1
#
_entry.id   AF-A0A285QN18-F1
#
_cell.length_a   1.000
_cell.length_b   1.000
_cell.length_c   1.000
_cell.angle_alpha   90.00
_cell.angle_beta   90.00
_cell.angle_gamma   90.00
#
_symmetry.space_group_name_H-M   'P 1'
#
loop_
_entity.id
_entity.type
_entity.pdbx_description
1 polymer ?
#
loop_
_entity_poly.entity_id
_entity_poly.type
_entity_poly.pdbx_seq_one_letter_code
_entity_poly.pdbx_strand_id
1 'polypeptide(L)'
;MTGKDEGAVLGTVERLRRYPVKSLLGEELDAAEVTGRGLAGDRERALLDLETGRVASAKHPRLWAGLLGFAAMVAADGGVAITGPDGRGAGVADLSEALGRKVALVAERAAGATVERAVPEEVLAHGIAAEVGFTVSELGRAAPDGGFFDFAPLHLITTATLRATGSAAERYRPNLVIRTGGAGYVENAWVGRELAIGPTLRLRVLAATPRCAVPTLRHGPLPRRTEALRLPAEQNRVVPLEGMPALPCAGVYAQVLAPGRIRTGDELRLDRGDSNRARPQGR
;
A
#
# COMPACT_ATOMS: atom_id res chain seq x y z
N MET A 1 12.99 17.54 22.24
CA MET A 1 12.01 18.21 21.36
C MET A 1 10.91 18.78 22.24
N THR A 2 10.70 20.08 22.17
CA THR A 2 9.74 20.83 23.00
C THR A 2 8.30 20.41 22.65
N GLY A 3 7.45 20.16 23.64
CA GLY A 3 6.05 19.69 23.51
C GLY A 3 5.06 20.66 22.85
N LYS A 4 5.48 21.40 21.82
CA LYS A 4 4.69 22.43 21.13
C LYS A 4 3.84 21.89 19.96
N ASP A 5 4.10 20.66 19.52
CA ASP A 5 3.45 20.04 18.35
C ASP A 5 2.43 18.95 18.69
N GLU A 6 2.19 18.68 19.98
CA GLU A 6 1.30 17.61 20.42
C GLU A 6 -0.18 17.92 20.11
N GLY A 7 -0.85 17.03 19.37
CA GLY A 7 -2.24 17.23 18.94
C GLY A 7 -2.42 18.20 17.77
N ALA A 8 -1.33 18.66 17.15
CA ALA A 8 -1.38 19.49 15.96
C ALA A 8 -2.08 18.75 14.82
N VAL A 9 -3.00 19.44 14.13
CA VAL A 9 -3.68 18.91 12.94
C VAL A 9 -2.69 18.87 11.79
N LEU A 10 -2.46 17.68 11.26
CA LEU A 10 -1.58 17.44 10.10
C LEU A 10 -2.36 17.44 8.78
N GLY A 11 -3.64 17.08 8.83
CA GLY A 11 -4.49 17.01 7.65
C GLY A 11 -5.84 16.35 7.92
N THR A 12 -6.52 15.95 6.85
CA THR A 12 -7.84 15.31 6.89
C THR A 12 -7.86 14.09 5.97
N VAL A 13 -8.54 13.02 6.34
CA VAL A 13 -8.76 11.87 5.46
C VAL A 13 -9.63 12.30 4.28
N GLU A 14 -9.04 12.41 3.09
CA GLU A 14 -9.72 12.83 1.86
C GLU A 14 -10.37 11.65 1.16
N ARG A 15 -9.62 10.54 1.03
CA ARG A 15 -10.12 9.30 0.43
C ARG A 15 -9.66 8.11 1.24
N LEU A 16 -10.52 7.10 1.30
CA LEU A 16 -10.25 5.82 1.91
C LEU A 16 -10.42 4.72 0.86
N ARG A 17 -9.42 3.86 0.73
CA ARG A 17 -9.41 2.78 -0.25
C ARG A 17 -9.00 1.45 0.36
N ARG A 18 -9.60 0.39 -0.15
CA ARG A 18 -9.30 -1.00 0.21
C ARG A 18 -8.97 -1.80 -1.04
N TYR A 19 -7.99 -2.69 -0.94
CA TYR A 19 -7.52 -3.58 -2.02
C TYR A 19 -7.60 -5.02 -1.52
N PRO A 20 -8.76 -5.69 -1.62
CA PRO A 20 -8.96 -7.00 -1.01
C PRO A 20 -8.02 -8.08 -1.51
N VAL A 21 -7.61 -7.99 -2.78
CA VAL A 21 -6.69 -8.93 -3.41
C VAL A 21 -5.38 -8.23 -3.79
N LYS A 22 -4.24 -8.82 -3.42
CA LYS A 22 -2.91 -8.32 -3.81
C LYS A 22 -2.82 -8.14 -5.33
N SER A 23 -2.23 -7.04 -5.78
CA SER A 23 -2.00 -6.69 -7.19
C SER A 23 -3.25 -6.32 -8.00
N LEU A 24 -4.47 -6.58 -7.54
CA LEU A 24 -5.70 -6.08 -8.17
C LEU A 24 -6.00 -4.64 -7.77
N LEU A 25 -6.78 -3.92 -8.56
CA LEU A 25 -7.37 -2.64 -8.17
C LEU A 25 -8.35 -2.82 -7.01
N GLY A 26 -8.65 -1.73 -6.32
CA GLY A 26 -9.45 -1.73 -5.11
C GLY A 26 -10.73 -0.91 -5.24
N GLU A 27 -11.44 -0.82 -4.13
CA GLU A 27 -12.67 -0.06 -3.94
C GLU A 27 -12.41 1.23 -3.15
N GLU A 28 -13.34 2.18 -3.28
CA GLU A 28 -13.39 3.40 -2.48
C GLU A 28 -14.45 3.25 -1.40
N LEU A 29 -14.16 3.76 -0.21
CA LEU A 29 -15.00 3.61 0.97
C LEU A 29 -15.26 4.99 1.60
N ASP A 30 -16.45 5.19 2.16
CA ASP A 30 -16.73 6.34 3.02
C ASP A 30 -16.24 6.11 4.45
N ALA A 31 -16.16 4.84 4.85
CA ALA A 31 -15.79 4.44 6.19
C ALA A 31 -15.23 3.01 6.23
N ALA A 32 -14.40 2.71 7.24
CA ALA A 32 -13.94 1.35 7.49
C ALA A 32 -13.49 1.15 8.93
N GLU A 33 -13.45 -0.13 9.32
CA GLU A 33 -12.78 -0.57 10.54
C GLU A 33 -11.29 -0.78 10.27
N VAL A 34 -10.44 -0.27 11.17
CA VAL A 34 -9.00 -0.55 11.21
C VAL A 34 -8.73 -1.43 12.42
N THR A 35 -8.24 -2.63 12.15
CA THR A 35 -7.87 -3.65 13.14
C THR A 35 -6.37 -3.62 13.41
N GLY A 36 -5.88 -4.42 14.36
CA GLY A 36 -4.44 -4.61 14.55
C GLY A 36 -3.71 -5.13 13.30
N ARG A 37 -4.42 -5.75 12.36
CA ARG A 37 -3.90 -6.27 11.08
C ARG A 37 -3.94 -5.25 9.94
N GLY A 38 -4.44 -4.04 10.18
CA GLY A 38 -4.68 -3.02 9.16
C GLY A 38 -6.15 -2.79 8.87
N LEU A 39 -6.44 -2.20 7.71
CA LEU A 39 -7.80 -1.95 7.25
C LEU A 39 -8.55 -3.28 7.03
N ALA A 40 -9.74 -3.45 7.61
CA ALA A 40 -10.48 -4.70 7.52
C ALA A 40 -10.81 -5.09 6.06
N GLY A 41 -10.50 -6.33 5.67
CA GLY A 41 -10.65 -6.80 4.30
C GLY A 41 -9.55 -6.34 3.34
N ASP A 42 -8.52 -5.61 3.78
CA ASP A 42 -7.44 -5.16 2.90
C ASP A 42 -6.35 -6.23 2.74
N ARG A 43 -6.07 -6.60 1.49
CA ARG A 43 -5.05 -7.56 1.07
C ARG A 43 -5.14 -8.91 1.81
N GLU A 44 -6.34 -9.31 2.23
CA GLU A 44 -6.57 -10.63 2.86
C GLU A 44 -6.57 -11.77 1.86
N ARG A 45 -6.50 -11.47 0.56
CA ARG A 45 -6.36 -12.45 -0.51
C ARG A 45 -5.18 -12.13 -1.41
N ALA A 46 -4.64 -13.15 -2.06
CA ALA A 46 -3.71 -13.02 -3.16
C ALA A 46 -3.92 -14.12 -4.18
N LEU A 47 -3.32 -13.94 -5.36
CA LEU A 47 -3.24 -15.01 -6.35
C LEU A 47 -1.92 -15.76 -6.17
N LEU A 48 -1.99 -17.08 -6.15
CA LEU A 48 -0.86 -17.99 -6.17
C LEU A 48 -0.66 -18.46 -7.61
N ASP A 49 0.55 -18.33 -8.13
CA ASP A 49 0.95 -18.96 -9.38
C ASP A 49 1.10 -20.46 -9.17
N LEU A 50 0.28 -21.27 -9.83
CA LEU A 50 0.27 -22.73 -9.65
C LEU A 50 1.48 -23.42 -10.28
N GLU A 51 2.24 -22.73 -11.14
CA GLU A 51 3.46 -23.29 -11.72
C GLU A 51 4.66 -23.13 -10.77
N THR A 52 4.75 -22.00 -10.07
CA THR A 52 5.90 -21.68 -9.21
C THR A 52 5.61 -21.85 -7.71
N GLY A 53 4.33 -21.92 -7.32
CA GLY A 53 3.91 -21.90 -5.92
C GLY A 53 4.17 -20.56 -5.23
N ARG A 54 4.45 -19.49 -5.99
CA ARG A 54 4.72 -18.14 -5.47
C ARG A 54 3.52 -17.22 -5.61
N VAL A 55 3.47 -16.17 -4.79
CA VAL A 55 2.42 -15.16 -4.90
C VAL A 55 2.61 -14.35 -6.19
N ALA A 56 1.58 -14.34 -7.04
CA ALA A 56 1.53 -13.53 -8.25
C ALA A 56 1.51 -12.03 -7.91
N SER A 57 2.50 -11.30 -8.44
CA SER A 57 2.80 -9.94 -8.01
C SER A 57 3.10 -9.05 -9.20
N ALA A 58 2.41 -7.91 -9.31
CA ALA A 58 2.70 -6.91 -10.34
C ALA A 58 4.13 -6.34 -10.27
N LYS A 59 4.90 -6.67 -9.21
CA LYS A 59 6.35 -6.42 -9.12
C LYS A 59 7.19 -7.25 -10.09
N HIS A 60 6.61 -8.23 -10.77
CA HIS A 60 7.17 -8.90 -11.94
C HIS A 60 6.28 -8.57 -13.17
N PRO A 61 6.42 -7.37 -13.77
CA PRO A 61 5.44 -6.82 -14.71
C PRO A 61 5.20 -7.70 -15.94
N ARG A 62 6.24 -8.35 -16.46
CA ARG A 62 6.16 -9.23 -17.64
C ARG A 62 5.09 -10.33 -17.50
N LEU A 63 4.90 -10.83 -16.27
CA LEU A 63 3.95 -11.92 -15.98
C LEU A 63 2.63 -11.38 -15.44
N TRP A 64 2.69 -10.36 -14.58
CA TRP A 64 1.56 -10.06 -13.69
C TRP A 64 1.04 -8.61 -13.79
N ALA A 65 1.51 -7.81 -14.76
CA ALA A 65 0.97 -6.47 -14.96
C ALA A 65 -0.53 -6.47 -15.30
N GLY A 66 -1.03 -7.54 -15.95
CA GLY A 66 -2.45 -7.72 -16.26
C GLY A 66 -3.37 -7.71 -15.04
N LEU A 67 -2.85 -8.07 -13.85
CA LEU A 67 -3.61 -8.02 -12.60
C LEU A 67 -4.14 -6.62 -12.27
N LEU A 68 -3.42 -5.57 -12.70
CA LEU A 68 -3.83 -4.18 -12.49
C LEU A 68 -4.97 -3.74 -13.43
N GLY A 69 -5.47 -4.64 -14.27
CA GLY A 69 -6.71 -4.47 -15.06
C GLY A 69 -7.96 -4.98 -14.34
N PHE A 70 -7.81 -5.80 -13.30
CA PHE A 70 -8.92 -6.36 -12.52
C PHE A 70 -9.14 -5.54 -11.25
N ALA A 71 -10.39 -5.37 -10.83
CA ALA A 71 -10.74 -4.74 -9.57
C ALA A 71 -11.34 -5.77 -8.61
N ALA A 72 -11.13 -5.58 -7.31
CA ALA A 72 -11.73 -6.39 -6.27
C ALA A 72 -12.40 -5.53 -5.20
N MET A 73 -13.52 -6.03 -4.69
CA MET A 73 -14.22 -5.49 -3.53
C MET A 73 -14.59 -6.61 -2.55
N VAL A 74 -14.76 -6.28 -1.26
CA VAL A 74 -15.29 -7.26 -0.29
C VAL A 74 -16.78 -7.48 -0.55
N ALA A 75 -17.16 -8.75 -0.71
CA ALA A 75 -18.55 -9.15 -0.92
C ALA A 75 -19.33 -9.21 0.41
N ALA A 76 -20.66 -9.22 0.32
CA ALA A 76 -21.53 -9.22 1.50
C ALA A 76 -21.38 -10.46 2.39
N ASP A 77 -20.92 -11.57 1.82
CA ASP A 77 -20.64 -12.84 2.50
C ASP A 77 -19.23 -12.90 3.14
N GLY A 78 -18.45 -11.81 3.08
CA GLY A 78 -17.06 -11.76 3.54
C GLY A 78 -16.05 -12.34 2.54
N GLY A 79 -16.49 -12.76 1.36
CA GLY A 79 -15.65 -13.12 0.23
C GLY A 79 -15.11 -11.92 -0.53
N VAL A 80 -14.60 -12.16 -1.74
CA VAL A 80 -14.18 -11.11 -2.67
C VAL A 80 -14.94 -11.25 -3.98
N ALA A 81 -15.51 -10.14 -4.46
CA ALA A 81 -16.05 -10.02 -5.80
C ALA A 81 -14.99 -9.38 -6.70
N ILE A 82 -14.68 -10.02 -7.82
CA ILE A 82 -13.69 -9.53 -8.79
C ILE A 82 -14.40 -9.08 -10.06
N THR A 83 -13.97 -7.95 -10.62
CA THR A 83 -14.46 -7.40 -11.88
C THR A 83 -13.33 -7.31 -12.88
N GLY A 84 -13.57 -7.80 -14.09
CA GLY A 84 -12.65 -7.74 -15.21
C GLY A 84 -12.55 -6.36 -15.84
N PRO A 85 -11.60 -6.17 -16.77
CA PRO A 85 -11.39 -4.90 -17.47
C PRO A 85 -12.57 -4.51 -18.39
N ASP A 86 -13.45 -5.45 -18.72
CA ASP A 86 -14.68 -5.25 -19.48
C ASP A 86 -15.88 -4.84 -18.59
N GLY A 87 -15.66 -4.73 -17.27
CA GLY A 87 -16.70 -4.40 -16.29
C GLY A 87 -17.56 -5.57 -15.84
N ARG A 88 -17.29 -6.81 -16.30
CA ARG A 88 -18.05 -8.00 -15.90
C ARG A 88 -17.44 -8.68 -14.68
N GLY A 89 -18.27 -9.41 -13.94
CA GLY A 89 -17.78 -10.28 -12.86
C GLY A 89 -16.81 -11.33 -13.40
N ALA A 90 -15.72 -11.57 -12.67
CA ALA A 90 -14.68 -12.51 -13.06
C ALA A 90 -14.37 -13.48 -11.91
N GLY A 91 -14.22 -14.75 -12.24
CA GLY A 91 -13.70 -15.80 -11.36
C GLY A 91 -12.23 -16.10 -11.61
N VAL A 92 -11.67 -17.03 -10.83
CA VAL A 92 -10.26 -17.46 -10.94
C VAL A 92 -9.92 -18.05 -12.32
N ALA A 93 -10.91 -18.67 -12.99
CA ALA A 93 -10.74 -19.18 -14.34
C ALA A 93 -10.51 -18.05 -15.35
N ASP A 94 -11.32 -16.99 -15.31
CA ASP A 94 -11.18 -15.81 -16.19
C ASP A 94 -9.84 -15.10 -15.95
N LEU A 95 -9.42 -15.00 -14.68
CA LEU A 95 -8.09 -14.50 -14.32
C LEU A 95 -6.97 -15.35 -14.93
N SER A 96 -7.07 -16.68 -14.83
CA SER A 96 -6.05 -17.58 -15.38
C SER A 96 -5.96 -17.47 -16.90
N GLU A 97 -7.11 -17.38 -17.59
CA GLU A 97 -7.19 -17.19 -19.03
C GLU A 97 -6.57 -15.85 -19.44
N ALA A 98 -6.99 -14.75 -18.82
CA ALA A 98 -6.50 -13.41 -19.16
C ALA A 98 -5.00 -13.21 -18.88
N LEU A 99 -4.44 -13.93 -17.90
CA LEU A 99 -3.02 -13.90 -17.57
C LEU A 99 -2.19 -14.90 -18.40
N GLY A 100 -2.85 -15.83 -19.11
CA GLY A 100 -2.19 -16.93 -19.80
C GLY A 100 -1.46 -17.89 -18.85
N ARG A 101 -1.83 -17.91 -17.56
CA ARG A 101 -1.14 -18.67 -16.52
C ARG A 101 -2.11 -19.11 -15.43
N LYS A 102 -2.00 -20.37 -14.99
CA LYS A 102 -2.91 -20.92 -13.97
C LYS A 102 -2.64 -20.28 -12.61
N VAL A 103 -3.68 -19.70 -12.02
CA VAL A 103 -3.62 -19.10 -10.68
C VAL A 103 -4.67 -19.69 -9.75
N ALA A 104 -4.44 -19.59 -8.45
CA ALA A 104 -5.44 -19.86 -7.42
C ALA A 104 -5.59 -18.66 -6.49
N LEU A 105 -6.82 -18.37 -6.05
CA LEU A 105 -7.06 -17.36 -5.03
C LEU A 105 -6.83 -17.98 -3.64
N VAL A 106 -5.91 -17.40 -2.88
CA VAL A 106 -5.54 -17.88 -1.54
C VAL A 106 -5.84 -16.83 -0.47
N ALA A 107 -6.29 -17.29 0.70
CA ALA A 107 -6.54 -16.47 1.88
C ALA A 107 -5.44 -16.58 2.94
N GLU A 108 -4.72 -17.70 2.96
CA GLU A 108 -3.66 -17.94 3.91
C GLU A 108 -2.30 -17.64 3.30
N ARG A 109 -1.53 -16.81 4.00
CA ARG A 109 -0.13 -16.54 3.66
C ARG A 109 0.72 -17.59 4.37
N ALA A 110 1.28 -18.53 3.59
CA ALA A 110 2.26 -19.48 4.14
C ALA A 110 3.42 -18.74 4.83
N ALA A 111 3.97 -19.34 5.90
CA ALA A 111 5.14 -18.78 6.57
C ALA A 111 6.29 -18.62 5.57
N GLY A 112 6.91 -17.43 5.53
CA GLY A 112 7.96 -17.12 4.55
C GLY A 112 7.45 -16.93 3.11
N ALA A 113 6.15 -16.67 2.89
CA ALA A 113 5.62 -16.38 1.57
C ALA A 113 6.40 -15.23 0.89
N THR A 114 6.86 -15.50 -0.33
CA THR A 114 7.73 -14.58 -1.07
C THR A 114 7.10 -14.12 -2.37
N VAL A 115 7.59 -12.97 -2.86
CA VAL A 115 7.29 -12.44 -4.18
C VAL A 115 8.56 -12.15 -4.94
N GLU A 116 8.49 -12.37 -6.25
CA GLU A 116 9.52 -11.89 -7.17
C GLU A 116 9.35 -10.39 -7.41
N ARG A 117 10.47 -9.68 -7.35
CA ARG A 117 10.56 -8.25 -7.59
C ARG A 117 11.63 -8.00 -8.65
N ALA A 118 11.19 -7.54 -9.81
CA ALA A 118 12.08 -7.06 -10.86
C ALA A 118 12.91 -5.87 -10.39
N VAL A 119 14.17 -5.81 -10.82
CA VAL A 119 15.07 -4.67 -10.58
C VAL A 119 14.47 -3.41 -11.21
N PRO A 120 14.06 -2.38 -10.43
CA PRO A 120 13.34 -1.23 -10.98
C PRO A 120 14.08 -0.48 -12.09
N GLU A 121 15.39 -0.35 -11.97
CA GLU A 121 16.27 0.33 -12.93
C GLU A 121 16.28 -0.39 -14.28
N GLU A 122 16.36 -1.72 -14.28
CA GLU A 122 16.32 -2.53 -15.51
C GLU A 122 14.96 -2.47 -16.19
N VAL A 123 13.86 -2.50 -15.43
CA VAL A 123 12.50 -2.35 -15.99
C VAL A 123 12.30 -0.98 -16.64
N LEU A 124 12.90 0.07 -16.05
CA LEU A 124 12.87 1.41 -16.62
C LEU A 124 13.71 1.51 -17.90
N ALA A 125 14.89 0.87 -17.93
CA ALA A 125 15.81 0.91 -19.06
C ALA A 125 15.37 0.04 -20.24
N HIS A 126 14.90 -1.19 -19.98
CA HIS A 126 14.61 -2.20 -21.00
C HIS A 126 13.11 -2.39 -21.27
N GLY A 127 12.25 -1.82 -20.42
CA GLY A 127 10.81 -1.89 -20.56
C GLY A 127 10.17 -3.07 -19.84
N ILE A 128 8.84 -3.03 -19.73
CA ILE A 128 8.06 -3.93 -18.86
C ILE A 128 7.92 -5.36 -19.38
N ALA A 129 8.19 -5.57 -20.68
CA ALA A 129 8.12 -6.88 -21.33
C ALA A 129 9.48 -7.60 -21.35
N ALA A 130 10.57 -6.90 -21.02
CA ALA A 130 11.90 -7.46 -21.01
C ALA A 130 12.06 -8.51 -19.90
N GLU A 131 12.88 -9.51 -20.16
CA GLU A 131 13.38 -10.42 -19.14
C GLU A 131 14.51 -9.71 -18.39
N VAL A 132 14.31 -9.50 -17.09
CA VAL A 132 15.20 -8.73 -16.22
C VAL A 132 15.49 -9.53 -14.96
N GLY A 133 16.60 -9.21 -14.28
CA GLY A 133 16.92 -9.84 -13.00
C GLY A 133 15.79 -9.64 -11.99
N PHE A 134 15.53 -10.65 -11.16
CA PHE A 134 14.57 -10.56 -10.06
C PHE A 134 15.22 -10.89 -8.73
N THR A 135 14.75 -10.21 -7.69
CA THR A 135 15.04 -10.54 -6.30
C THR A 135 13.81 -11.16 -5.67
N VAL A 136 14.00 -12.13 -4.79
CA VAL A 136 12.92 -12.73 -4.00
C VAL A 136 12.84 -11.96 -2.69
N SER A 137 11.65 -11.45 -2.34
CA SER A 137 11.42 -10.71 -1.09
C SER A 137 10.27 -11.34 -0.31
N GLU A 138 10.45 -11.45 1.01
CA GLU A 138 9.39 -11.90 1.91
C GLU A 138 8.30 -10.83 2.08
N LEU A 139 7.05 -11.27 2.17
CA LEU A 139 5.88 -10.40 2.33
C LEU A 139 5.66 -10.00 3.80
N GLY A 140 5.20 -8.76 3.99
CA GLY A 140 4.69 -8.30 5.29
C GLY A 140 5.68 -8.40 6.44
N ARG A 141 6.95 -8.03 6.23
CA ARG A 141 7.99 -8.05 7.28
C ARG A 141 7.60 -7.25 8.54
N ALA A 142 6.83 -6.17 8.39
CA ALA A 142 6.27 -5.38 9.49
C ALA A 142 4.77 -5.65 9.73
N ALA A 143 4.24 -6.74 9.16
CA ALA A 143 2.87 -7.24 9.30
C ALA A 143 2.85 -8.79 9.20
N PRO A 144 3.52 -9.51 10.14
CA PRO A 144 3.67 -10.97 10.08
C PRO A 144 2.34 -11.73 10.21
N ASP A 145 1.39 -11.18 10.97
CA ASP A 145 0.04 -11.75 11.14
C ASP A 145 -1.03 -11.06 10.27
N GLY A 146 -0.59 -10.16 9.37
CA GLY A 146 -1.45 -9.44 8.44
C GLY A 146 -1.57 -10.15 7.07
N GLY A 147 -2.41 -9.60 6.19
CA GLY A 147 -2.57 -10.06 4.81
C GLY A 147 -1.32 -9.94 3.93
N PHE A 148 -1.51 -10.01 2.62
CA PHE A 148 -0.47 -10.04 1.59
C PHE A 148 0.17 -8.66 1.30
N PHE A 149 0.49 -7.92 2.37
CA PHE A 149 1.16 -6.63 2.34
C PHE A 149 2.60 -6.72 1.85
N ASP A 150 3.10 -5.62 1.27
CA ASP A 150 4.50 -5.54 0.87
C ASP A 150 5.45 -5.28 2.05
N PHE A 151 5.00 -4.53 3.07
CA PHE A 151 5.82 -4.22 4.23
C PHE A 151 4.96 -4.05 5.49
N ALA A 152 4.12 -3.01 5.53
CA ALA A 152 3.28 -2.65 6.68
C ALA A 152 1.79 -2.72 6.33
N PRO A 153 0.90 -2.78 7.35
CA PRO A 153 -0.53 -3.03 7.13
C PRO A 153 -1.32 -1.81 6.64
N LEU A 154 -0.76 -0.60 6.76
CA LEU A 154 -1.36 0.62 6.22
C LEU A 154 -0.35 1.40 5.39
N HIS A 155 -0.85 1.99 4.30
CA HIS A 155 -0.12 2.93 3.46
C HIS A 155 -0.90 4.23 3.33
N LEU A 156 -0.27 5.35 3.70
CA LEU A 156 -0.81 6.70 3.64
C LEU A 156 -0.07 7.51 2.58
N ILE A 157 -0.76 8.38 1.86
CA ILE A 157 -0.14 9.36 0.94
C ILE A 157 -0.89 10.67 1.03
N THR A 158 -0.21 11.80 0.84
CA THR A 158 -0.88 13.10 0.87
C THR A 158 -1.32 13.55 -0.50
N THR A 159 -2.34 14.42 -0.58
CA THR A 159 -2.66 15.09 -1.85
C THR A 159 -1.58 16.04 -2.31
N ALA A 160 -0.73 16.53 -1.41
CA ALA A 160 0.46 17.30 -1.75
C ALA A 160 1.45 16.45 -2.57
N THR A 161 1.73 15.20 -2.16
CA THR A 161 2.55 14.24 -2.93
C THR A 161 1.90 13.88 -4.25
N LEU A 162 0.59 13.64 -4.28
CA LEU A 162 -0.12 13.33 -5.53
C LEU A 162 -0.07 14.48 -6.54
N ARG A 163 -0.19 15.74 -6.07
CA ARG A 163 0.00 16.93 -6.92
C ARG A 163 1.43 17.04 -7.43
N ALA A 164 2.44 16.89 -6.56
CA ALA A 164 3.85 16.99 -6.95
C ALA A 164 4.24 15.96 -8.01
N THR A 165 3.66 14.76 -7.93
CA THR A 165 3.89 13.69 -8.89
C THR A 165 2.95 13.76 -10.10
N GLY A 166 1.88 14.55 -10.07
CA GLY A 166 0.80 14.57 -11.08
C GLY A 166 0.12 13.20 -11.27
N SER A 167 0.17 12.32 -10.26
CA SER A 167 -0.33 10.94 -10.33
C SER A 167 -1.68 10.79 -9.65
N ALA A 168 -2.52 9.92 -10.20
CA ALA A 168 -3.68 9.40 -9.50
C ALA A 168 -3.27 8.48 -8.34
N ALA A 169 -4.02 8.50 -7.24
CA ALA A 169 -3.70 7.74 -6.03
C ALA A 169 -3.64 6.22 -6.27
N GLU A 170 -4.46 5.72 -7.18
CA GLU A 170 -4.60 4.33 -7.60
C GLU A 170 -3.25 3.69 -7.93
N ARG A 171 -2.31 4.46 -8.49
CA ARG A 171 -0.96 4.01 -8.86
C ARG A 171 -0.08 3.68 -7.65
N TYR A 172 -0.24 4.42 -6.55
CA TYR A 172 0.52 4.22 -5.33
C TYR A 172 -0.19 3.28 -4.35
N ARG A 173 -1.45 2.95 -4.63
CA ARG A 173 -2.29 2.03 -3.86
C ARG A 173 -2.34 2.33 -2.34
N PRO A 174 -2.58 3.59 -1.93
CA PRO A 174 -2.75 3.96 -0.53
C PRO A 174 -4.06 3.43 0.02
N ASN A 175 -4.07 3.11 1.31
CA ASN A 175 -5.30 2.95 2.07
C ASN A 175 -5.89 4.33 2.39
N LEU A 176 -5.06 5.29 2.79
CA LEU A 176 -5.51 6.65 3.14
C LEU A 176 -4.86 7.68 2.22
N VAL A 177 -5.69 8.54 1.62
CA VAL A 177 -5.22 9.79 1.02
C VAL A 177 -5.51 10.91 2.01
N ILE A 178 -4.48 11.62 2.45
CA ILE A 178 -4.61 12.68 3.44
C ILE A 178 -4.50 14.05 2.74
N ARG A 179 -5.55 14.86 2.87
CA ARG A 179 -5.50 16.26 2.47
C ARG A 179 -4.63 17.04 3.44
N THR A 180 -3.61 17.70 2.92
CA THR A 180 -2.72 18.57 3.70
C THR A 180 -2.59 19.93 3.01
N GLY A 181 -2.35 20.97 3.80
CA GLY A 181 -2.09 22.33 3.28
C GLY A 181 -0.65 22.54 2.79
N GLY A 182 0.25 21.59 3.04
CA GLY A 182 1.66 21.70 2.67
C GLY A 182 1.97 21.35 1.21
N ALA A 183 3.25 21.42 0.85
CA ALA A 183 3.75 21.17 -0.50
C ALA A 183 4.56 19.87 -0.57
N GLY A 184 4.40 19.12 -1.65
CA GLY A 184 5.17 17.90 -1.91
C GLY A 184 5.00 16.83 -0.84
N TYR A 185 6.12 16.27 -0.41
CA TYR A 185 6.23 15.01 0.35
C TYR A 185 6.15 15.23 1.86
N VAL A 186 5.17 16.01 2.32
CA VAL A 186 5.08 16.44 3.73
C VAL A 186 4.93 15.28 4.71
N GLU A 187 4.39 14.14 4.26
CA GLU A 187 4.28 12.94 5.09
C GLU A 187 5.63 12.34 5.50
N ASN A 188 6.73 12.67 4.82
CA ASN A 188 8.07 12.22 5.23
C ASN A 188 8.41 12.66 6.66
N ALA A 189 7.94 13.85 7.07
CA ALA A 189 8.17 14.38 8.42
C ALA A 189 7.41 13.61 9.51
N TRP A 190 6.50 12.72 9.12
CA TRP A 190 5.74 11.90 10.05
C TRP A 190 6.47 10.61 10.42
N VAL A 191 7.54 10.22 9.70
CA VAL A 191 8.30 9.00 9.98
C VAL A 191 8.82 9.01 11.42
N GLY A 192 8.60 7.90 12.13
CA GLY A 192 8.93 7.75 13.56
C GLY A 192 7.93 8.40 14.52
N ARG A 193 6.90 9.09 14.01
CA ARG A 193 5.87 9.75 14.82
C ARG A 193 4.64 8.87 14.98
N GLU A 194 3.88 9.16 16.03
CA GLU A 194 2.57 8.57 16.28
C GLU A 194 1.48 9.53 15.82
N LEU A 195 0.45 8.98 15.19
CA LEU A 195 -0.64 9.73 14.59
C LEU A 195 -1.97 9.26 15.18
N ALA A 196 -2.87 10.20 15.40
CA ALA A 196 -4.25 9.95 15.82
C ALA A 196 -5.22 10.29 14.68
N ILE A 197 -6.21 9.42 14.47
CA ILE A 197 -7.34 9.66 13.56
C ILE A 197 -8.61 9.32 14.31
N GLY A 198 -9.56 10.27 14.36
CA GLY A 198 -10.76 10.10 15.16
C GLY A 198 -10.47 9.84 16.65
N PRO A 199 -11.41 9.24 17.40
CA PRO A 199 -11.27 9.10 18.85
C PRO A 199 -10.25 8.03 19.25
N THR A 200 -10.22 6.89 18.55
CA THR A 200 -9.55 5.68 19.03
C THR A 200 -8.37 5.23 18.19
N LEU A 201 -8.37 5.47 16.86
CA LEU A 201 -7.31 4.96 16.00
C LEU A 201 -5.99 5.66 16.33
N ARG A 202 -4.97 4.87 16.64
CA ARG A 202 -3.58 5.31 16.82
C ARG A 202 -2.66 4.52 15.91
N LEU A 203 -1.78 5.22 15.22
CA LEU A 203 -0.86 4.68 14.23
C LEU A 203 0.57 5.08 14.57
N ARG A 204 1.55 4.24 14.23
CA ARG A 204 2.97 4.65 14.17
C ARG A 204 3.46 4.60 12.75
N VAL A 205 4.02 5.71 12.27
CA VAL A 205 4.62 5.76 10.94
C VAL A 205 6.01 5.13 11.01
N LEU A 206 6.20 4.07 10.25
CA LEU A 206 7.40 3.24 10.30
C LEU A 206 8.47 3.72 9.32
N ALA A 207 8.06 4.09 8.11
CA ALA A 207 8.97 4.33 7.00
C ALA A 207 8.32 5.20 5.92
N ALA A 208 9.14 5.95 5.19
CA ALA A 208 8.73 6.41 3.87
C ALA A 208 8.52 5.20 2.95
N THR A 209 7.61 5.28 1.98
CA THR A 209 7.34 4.13 1.11
C THR A 209 8.19 4.18 -0.17
N PRO A 210 9.22 3.31 -0.31
CA PRO A 210 10.01 3.25 -1.52
C PRO A 210 9.18 2.73 -2.70
N ARG A 211 9.36 3.36 -3.86
CA ARG A 211 8.60 3.04 -5.06
C ARG A 211 9.40 2.17 -6.01
N CYS A 212 8.72 1.17 -6.55
CA CYS A 212 9.24 0.30 -7.61
C CYS A 212 8.57 0.67 -8.94
N ALA A 213 8.72 -0.15 -9.98
CA ALA A 213 8.13 0.12 -11.30
C ALA A 213 6.58 0.05 -11.31
N VAL A 214 5.92 -0.56 -10.31
CA VAL A 214 4.47 -0.77 -10.31
C VAL A 214 3.65 0.49 -10.60
N PRO A 215 3.86 1.66 -9.96
CA PRO A 215 3.10 2.87 -10.25
C PRO A 215 3.18 3.34 -11.71
N THR A 216 4.23 2.94 -12.44
CA THR A 216 4.42 3.29 -13.85
C THR A 216 3.54 2.48 -14.80
N LEU A 217 3.04 1.32 -14.35
CA LEU A 217 2.23 0.41 -15.16
C LEU A 217 0.83 1.00 -15.43
N ARG A 218 0.13 0.40 -16.40
CA ARG A 218 -1.31 0.64 -16.59
C ARG A 218 -2.07 0.20 -15.35
N HIS A 219 -3.08 0.97 -14.93
CA HIS A 219 -3.97 0.65 -13.81
C HIS A 219 -5.41 0.86 -14.28
N GLY A 220 -6.09 -0.21 -14.68
CA GLY A 220 -7.42 -0.15 -15.29
C GLY A 220 -7.45 0.87 -16.44
N PRO A 221 -8.28 1.93 -16.35
CA PRO A 221 -8.36 2.95 -17.40
C PRO A 221 -7.12 3.86 -17.45
N LEU A 222 -6.30 3.91 -16.40
CA LEU A 222 -5.13 4.79 -16.33
C LEU A 222 -3.99 4.22 -17.20
N PRO A 223 -3.48 4.97 -18.19
CA PRO A 223 -2.43 4.48 -19.10
C PRO A 223 -1.09 4.26 -18.38
N ARG A 224 -0.10 3.69 -19.05
CA ARG A 224 1.29 3.66 -18.53
C ARG A 224 1.78 5.10 -18.28
N ARG A 225 2.51 5.34 -17.18
CA ARG A 225 3.03 6.67 -16.82
C ARG A 225 4.35 6.59 -16.06
N THR A 226 5.47 6.76 -16.74
CA THR A 226 6.82 6.67 -16.15
C THR A 226 7.09 7.74 -15.09
N GLU A 227 6.43 8.88 -15.19
CA GLU A 227 6.55 10.04 -14.31
C GLU A 227 6.12 9.71 -12.88
N ALA A 228 5.25 8.70 -12.71
CA ALA A 228 4.84 8.21 -11.40
C ALA A 228 6.00 7.66 -10.55
N LEU A 229 7.14 7.31 -11.18
CA LEU A 229 8.39 6.93 -10.49
C LEU A 229 9.53 7.92 -10.74
N ARG A 230 9.65 8.49 -11.94
CA ARG A 230 10.71 9.47 -12.25
C ARG A 230 10.66 10.70 -11.34
N LEU A 231 9.46 11.28 -11.13
CA LEU A 231 9.32 12.47 -10.30
C LEU A 231 9.71 12.22 -8.84
N PRO A 232 9.24 11.15 -8.15
CA PRO A 232 9.80 10.78 -6.85
C PRO A 232 11.32 10.54 -6.85
N ALA A 233 11.89 10.00 -7.93
CA ALA A 233 13.33 9.75 -8.02
C ALA A 233 14.18 11.02 -8.18
N GLU A 234 13.60 12.07 -8.74
CA GLU A 234 14.22 13.39 -8.89
C GLU A 234 13.98 14.28 -7.67
N GLN A 235 12.77 14.22 -7.11
CA GLN A 235 12.28 15.18 -6.11
C GLN A 235 12.37 14.68 -4.67
N ASN A 236 12.33 13.36 -4.43
CA ASN A 236 12.15 12.81 -3.09
C ASN A 236 12.89 11.48 -2.87
N ARG A 237 14.21 11.55 -2.89
CA ARG A 237 15.07 10.45 -2.43
C ARG A 237 15.34 10.59 -0.94
N VAL A 238 14.78 9.69 -0.15
CA VAL A 238 14.95 9.67 1.30
C VAL A 238 15.29 8.25 1.76
N VAL A 239 15.99 8.16 2.89
CA VAL A 239 16.29 6.88 3.56
C VAL A 239 14.99 6.35 4.17
N PRO A 240 14.39 5.25 3.64
CA PRO A 240 13.08 4.81 4.11
C PRO A 240 13.13 4.18 5.51
N LEU A 241 14.20 3.44 5.77
CA LEU A 241 14.50 2.75 7.02
C LEU A 241 16.00 2.88 7.28
N GLU A 242 16.37 2.87 8.55
CA GLU A 242 17.77 2.86 8.97
C GLU A 242 18.55 1.72 8.31
N GLY A 243 19.76 2.01 7.83
CA GLY A 243 20.60 1.06 7.11
C GLY A 243 20.27 0.85 5.62
N MET A 244 19.25 1.53 5.07
CA MET A 244 18.96 1.50 3.63
C MET A 244 19.55 2.73 2.90
N PRO A 245 19.87 2.63 1.60
CA PRO A 245 20.19 3.81 0.80
C PRO A 245 18.97 4.71 0.62
N ALA A 246 19.19 5.96 0.22
CA ALA A 246 18.12 6.87 -0.16
C ALA A 246 17.41 6.38 -1.44
N LEU A 247 16.10 6.20 -1.37
CA LEU A 247 15.26 5.65 -2.44
C LEU A 247 14.15 6.63 -2.84
N PRO A 248 13.65 6.56 -4.09
CA PRO A 248 12.47 7.32 -4.50
C PRO A 248 11.27 6.94 -3.65
N CYS A 249 10.77 7.89 -2.86
CA CYS A 249 9.64 7.67 -1.97
C CYS A 249 8.45 8.56 -2.34
N ALA A 250 7.27 8.05 -2.08
CA ALA A 250 6.01 8.80 -2.11
C ALA A 250 5.13 8.15 -1.06
N GLY A 251 4.43 8.84 -0.16
CA GLY A 251 3.68 8.19 0.91
C GLY A 251 4.54 7.55 2.01
N VAL A 252 3.86 7.07 3.05
CA VAL A 252 4.45 6.44 4.24
C VAL A 252 3.71 5.17 4.65
N TYR A 253 4.46 4.24 5.22
CA TYR A 253 3.93 3.02 5.83
C TYR A 253 3.66 3.22 7.32
N ALA A 254 2.54 2.70 7.80
CA ALA A 254 2.16 2.78 9.21
C ALA A 254 1.71 1.43 9.76
N GLN A 255 1.99 1.21 11.04
CA GLN A 255 1.40 0.13 11.85
C GLN A 255 0.27 0.67 12.72
N VAL A 256 -0.65 -0.21 13.11
CA VAL A 256 -1.75 0.12 14.02
C VAL A 256 -1.30 -0.13 15.45
N LEU A 257 -1.42 0.89 16.31
CA LEU A 257 -1.14 0.80 17.74
C LEU A 257 -2.42 0.55 18.54
N ALA A 258 -3.50 1.21 18.15
CA ALA A 258 -4.82 1.03 18.72
C ALA A 258 -5.84 0.97 17.56
N PRO A 259 -6.63 -0.11 17.45
CA PRO A 259 -7.71 -0.22 16.47
C PRO A 259 -8.76 0.88 16.59
N GLY A 260 -9.48 1.13 15.49
CA GLY A 260 -10.56 2.12 15.49
C GLY A 260 -11.25 2.24 14.15
N ARG A 261 -12.40 2.91 14.17
CA ARG A 261 -13.17 3.23 12.97
C ARG A 261 -12.73 4.55 12.39
N ILE A 262 -12.61 4.60 11.07
CA ILE A 262 -12.28 5.81 10.31
C ILE A 262 -13.37 6.13 9.29
N ARG A 263 -13.49 7.41 8.97
CA ARG A 263 -14.35 7.94 7.91
C ARG A 263 -13.59 8.98 7.08
N THR A 264 -14.05 9.19 5.85
CA THR A 264 -13.69 10.39 5.10
C THR A 264 -14.08 11.63 5.90
N GLY A 265 -13.23 12.66 5.89
CA GLY A 265 -13.40 13.86 6.69
C GLY A 265 -12.79 13.79 8.11
N ASP A 266 -12.36 12.62 8.60
CA ASP A 266 -11.70 12.55 9.91
C ASP A 266 -10.35 13.30 9.89
N GLU A 267 -10.06 14.01 10.97
CA GLU A 267 -8.78 14.72 11.10
C GLU A 267 -7.64 13.76 11.45
N LEU A 268 -6.49 13.97 10.81
CA LEU A 268 -5.22 13.38 11.17
C LEU A 268 -4.45 14.35 12.07
N ARG A 269 -4.05 13.90 13.24
CA ARG A 269 -3.30 14.70 14.23
C ARG A 269 -2.01 14.00 14.63
N LEU A 270 -1.00 14.76 15.05
CA LEU A 270 0.09 14.19 15.84
C LEU A 270 -0.49 13.66 17.15
N ASP A 271 -0.21 12.39 17.46
CA ASP A 271 -0.69 11.83 18.71
C ASP A 271 -0.03 12.57 19.88
N ARG A 272 -0.85 12.91 20.86
CA ARG A 272 -0.36 13.39 22.15
C ARG A 272 0.08 12.13 22.85
N GLY A 273 1.29 11.66 22.61
CA GLY A 273 1.78 10.45 23.27
C GLY A 273 1.49 10.57 24.76
N ASP A 274 0.75 9.63 25.33
CA ASP A 274 0.57 9.60 26.78
C ASP A 274 1.97 9.42 27.37
N SER A 275 2.55 10.49 27.90
CA SER A 275 3.73 10.45 28.77
C SER A 275 3.47 9.69 30.08
N ASN A 276 2.42 8.85 30.13
CA ASN A 276 1.93 8.16 31.32
C ASN A 276 1.40 6.73 31.05
N ARG A 277 1.68 6.09 29.90
CA ARG A 277 1.50 4.62 29.81
C ARG A 277 2.60 3.94 30.62
N ALA A 278 2.25 3.67 31.87
CA ALA A 278 3.03 3.04 32.90
C ALA A 278 4.00 1.98 32.37
N ARG A 279 5.27 2.13 32.74
CA ARG A 279 6.19 0.99 32.84
C ARG A 279 5.47 -0.11 33.62
N PRO A 280 5.49 -1.39 33.20
CA PRO A 280 5.11 -2.45 34.11
C PRO A 280 6.03 -2.34 35.34
N GLN A 281 5.44 -2.00 36.48
CA GLN A 281 6.15 -2.09 37.76
C GLN A 281 6.40 -3.57 37.99
N GLY A 282 7.63 -4.00 37.77
CA GLY A 282 8.10 -5.30 38.23
C GLY A 282 7.99 -5.32 39.75
N ARG A 283 7.26 -6.31 40.26
CA ARG A 283 7.55 -6.96 41.52
C ARG A 283 7.98 -8.38 41.22
#